data_AF-A0A3C0ZR66-F1
#
_entry.id   AF-A0A3C0ZR66-F1
#
_cell.length_a   1.000
_cell.length_b   1.000
_cell.length_c   1.000
_cell.angle_alpha   90.00
_cell.angle_beta   90.00
_cell.angle_gamma   90.00
#
_symmetry.space_group_name_H-M   'P 1'
#
loop_
_entity.id
_entity.type
_entity.pdbx_description
1 polymer ?
#
loop_
_entity_poly.entity_id
_entity_poly.type
_entity_poly.pdbx_seq_one_letter_code
_entity_poly.pdbx_strand_id
1 'polypeptide(L)'
;MAGAVISNSWTDVSVTAEAKGAGYPSAYAGGLVGMGGNNMAIVNAAAFGQVWGSTPQGDSLVGYAGGLVGMYPGRLWNSYATGDVTYDRLASSLHTWAGALAGQMTTKASADHVYHALDSAITLEAWEGDSYTTQALTGASGSSTKNTSFLTIEPAGTFPLAEMTGDSFADTLNANMQSVFNQMRDASLADVFTLRTWVVSDGRVVPAGDFWYNDQPDTGVFASGTGTENDPYIIETADQMLAFAASLGEKLNYDGYFIALGADIDLSGADWTPVGLGEYGFAGTFDG
;
A
#
# COMPACT_ATOMS: atom_id res chain seq x y z
N MET A 1 -17.01 -7.63 -1.56
CA MET A 1 -16.82 -7.12 -2.94
C MET A 1 -15.59 -6.24 -2.90
N ALA A 2 -14.51 -6.62 -3.60
CA ALA A 2 -13.30 -5.81 -3.67
C ALA A 2 -13.60 -4.45 -4.31
N GLY A 3 -13.10 -3.36 -3.74
CA GLY A 3 -13.13 -2.04 -4.38
C GLY A 3 -12.13 -1.99 -5.54
N ALA A 4 -12.01 -0.83 -6.20
CA ALA A 4 -10.98 -0.61 -7.22
C ALA A 4 -9.56 -0.81 -6.62
N VAL A 5 -8.63 -1.30 -7.43
CA VAL A 5 -7.24 -1.53 -7.03
C VAL A 5 -6.30 -0.81 -7.99
N ILE A 6 -5.33 -0.09 -7.45
CA ILE A 6 -4.14 0.38 -8.16
C ILE A 6 -2.96 -0.38 -7.55
N SER A 7 -2.26 -1.17 -8.35
CA SER A 7 -1.12 -1.96 -7.89
C SER A 7 0.07 -1.87 -8.82
N ASN A 8 1.29 -2.03 -8.27
CA ASN A 8 2.55 -2.04 -9.00
C ASN A 8 2.69 -0.86 -9.98
N SER A 9 2.24 0.31 -9.55
CA SER A 9 2.04 1.48 -10.42
C SER A 9 2.83 2.66 -9.90
N TRP A 10 3.34 3.48 -10.81
CA TRP A 10 4.04 4.70 -10.42
C TRP A 10 3.82 5.83 -11.42
N THR A 11 3.99 7.07 -10.98
CA THR A 11 3.86 8.27 -11.82
C THR A 11 4.97 9.27 -11.56
N ASP A 12 5.47 9.89 -12.64
CA ASP A 12 6.37 11.04 -12.60
C ASP A 12 5.75 12.19 -13.39
N VAL A 13 4.58 12.64 -12.92
CA VAL A 13 3.78 13.67 -13.58
C VAL A 13 3.35 14.69 -12.54
N SER A 14 3.58 15.98 -12.81
CA SER A 14 3.04 17.04 -11.97
C SER A 14 1.53 17.15 -12.12
N VAL A 15 0.81 17.19 -11.01
CA VAL A 15 -0.65 17.23 -10.97
C VAL A 15 -1.12 18.60 -10.49
N THR A 16 -2.10 19.17 -11.20
CA THR A 16 -2.72 20.45 -10.88
C THR A 16 -4.23 20.27 -10.86
N ALA A 17 -4.88 20.63 -9.76
CA ALA A 17 -6.35 20.68 -9.67
C ALA A 17 -6.79 22.03 -9.10
N GLU A 18 -7.61 22.76 -9.86
CA GLU A 18 -8.10 24.09 -9.48
C GLU A 18 -9.63 24.14 -9.53
N ALA A 19 -10.23 24.66 -8.47
CA ALA A 19 -11.65 24.95 -8.42
C ALA A 19 -11.88 26.44 -8.08
N LYS A 20 -12.38 27.19 -9.06
CA LYS A 20 -12.63 28.64 -8.96
C LYS A 20 -14.03 28.95 -8.45
N GLY A 21 -14.19 30.11 -7.83
CA GLY A 21 -15.47 30.67 -7.43
C GLY A 21 -15.71 30.65 -5.92
N ALA A 22 -16.66 31.46 -5.47
CA ALA A 22 -17.05 31.56 -4.07
C ALA A 22 -17.94 30.38 -3.63
N GLY A 23 -17.93 30.07 -2.33
CA GLY A 23 -18.74 29.01 -1.73
C GLY A 23 -17.90 27.78 -1.36
N TYR A 24 -18.32 26.60 -1.82
CA TYR A 24 -17.68 25.30 -1.54
C TYR A 24 -17.08 24.64 -2.81
N PRO A 25 -16.16 25.29 -3.54
CA PRO A 25 -15.47 24.65 -4.65
C PRO A 25 -14.57 23.51 -4.12
N SER A 26 -14.58 22.36 -4.80
CA SER A 26 -13.77 21.19 -4.44
C SER A 26 -12.67 20.95 -5.47
N ALA A 27 -11.43 20.81 -5.01
CA ALA A 27 -10.30 20.38 -5.83
C ALA A 27 -9.63 19.19 -5.16
N TYR A 28 -9.37 18.12 -5.91
CA TYR A 28 -8.77 16.90 -5.39
C TYR A 28 -7.49 16.60 -6.19
N ALA A 29 -6.34 17.01 -5.66
CA ALA A 29 -5.05 16.80 -6.28
C ALA A 29 -4.30 15.65 -5.60
N GLY A 30 -3.99 14.61 -6.35
CA GLY A 30 -3.19 13.48 -5.91
C GLY A 30 -2.32 12.97 -7.04
N GLY A 31 -1.05 12.62 -6.76
CA GLY A 31 -0.13 12.12 -7.79
C GLY A 31 -0.57 10.82 -8.47
N LEU A 32 -1.39 10.01 -7.78
CA LEU A 32 -2.05 8.82 -8.33
C LEU A 32 -3.57 9.00 -8.41
N VAL A 33 -4.19 9.48 -7.33
CA VAL A 33 -5.67 9.52 -7.22
C VAL A 33 -6.11 10.83 -6.58
N GLY A 34 -6.93 11.61 -7.28
CA GLY A 34 -7.56 12.80 -6.69
C GLY A 34 -8.47 12.42 -5.51
N MET A 35 -9.49 11.59 -5.76
CA MET A 35 -10.44 11.14 -4.73
C MET A 35 -10.62 9.62 -4.81
N GLY A 36 -10.37 8.93 -3.70
CA GLY A 36 -10.58 7.49 -3.60
C GLY A 36 -12.02 7.12 -3.22
N GLY A 37 -12.46 5.94 -3.66
CA GLY A 37 -13.69 5.32 -3.21
C GLY A 37 -13.51 4.49 -1.93
N ASN A 38 -14.61 4.20 -1.23
CA ASN A 38 -14.58 3.25 -0.12
C ASN A 38 -14.08 1.88 -0.59
N ASN A 39 -13.29 1.20 0.24
CA ASN A 39 -12.69 -0.11 -0.07
C ASN A 39 -11.70 -0.12 -1.25
N MET A 40 -11.34 1.03 -1.81
CA MET A 40 -10.24 1.12 -2.78
C MET A 40 -8.92 0.73 -2.11
N ALA A 41 -8.02 0.09 -2.85
CA ALA A 41 -6.66 -0.18 -2.41
C ALA A 41 -5.65 0.40 -3.39
N ILE A 42 -4.66 1.12 -2.87
CA ILE A 42 -3.43 1.49 -3.58
C ILE A 42 -2.33 0.70 -2.89
N VAL A 43 -1.70 -0.19 -3.63
CA VAL A 43 -0.73 -1.14 -3.09
C VAL A 43 0.52 -1.11 -3.95
N ASN A 44 1.69 -1.03 -3.34
CA ASN A 44 2.95 -1.14 -4.08
C ASN A 44 3.08 -0.05 -5.16
N ALA A 45 2.93 1.21 -4.75
CA ALA A 45 2.82 2.33 -5.69
C ALA A 45 3.65 3.55 -5.32
N ALA A 46 4.04 4.35 -6.32
CA ALA A 46 4.87 5.54 -6.08
C ALA A 46 4.43 6.78 -6.88
N ALA A 47 4.69 7.97 -6.35
CA ALA A 47 4.51 9.23 -7.07
C ALA A 47 5.70 10.18 -6.87
N PHE A 48 6.21 10.72 -7.98
CA PHE A 48 7.42 11.55 -8.01
C PHE A 48 7.15 13.01 -8.34
N GLY A 49 6.08 13.26 -9.12
CA GLY A 49 5.73 14.60 -9.57
C GLY A 49 5.19 15.48 -8.45
N GLN A 50 5.28 16.79 -8.68
CA GLN A 50 4.74 17.79 -7.76
C GLN A 50 3.21 17.80 -7.81
N VAL A 51 2.57 18.14 -6.69
CA VAL A 51 1.11 18.21 -6.61
C VAL A 51 0.68 19.61 -6.18
N TRP A 52 -0.17 20.25 -6.96
CA TRP A 52 -0.78 21.54 -6.65
C TRP A 52 -2.31 21.42 -6.65
N GLY A 53 -2.91 21.65 -5.49
CA GLY A 53 -4.37 21.74 -5.33
C GLY A 53 -4.77 23.19 -5.03
N SER A 54 -5.94 23.62 -5.52
CA SER A 54 -6.30 25.03 -5.43
C SER A 54 -7.78 25.33 -5.24
N THR A 55 -8.10 26.10 -4.19
CA THR A 55 -9.43 26.65 -3.88
C THR A 55 -9.39 28.09 -3.30
N PRO A 56 -8.78 29.07 -4.00
CA PRO A 56 -8.33 30.34 -3.40
C PRO A 56 -9.48 31.25 -2.95
N GLN A 57 -10.69 31.06 -3.47
CA GLN A 57 -11.89 31.87 -3.15
C GLN A 57 -12.98 31.07 -2.40
N GLY A 58 -12.72 29.81 -2.08
CA GLY A 58 -13.64 28.96 -1.34
C GLY A 58 -13.40 28.99 0.16
N ASP A 59 -14.46 28.97 0.97
CA ASP A 59 -14.37 28.63 2.41
C ASP A 59 -14.21 27.10 2.58
N SER A 60 -13.50 26.45 1.64
CA SER A 60 -13.78 25.08 1.23
C SER A 60 -13.52 24.08 2.36
N LEU A 61 -14.53 23.24 2.61
CA LEU A 61 -14.42 21.99 3.37
C LEU A 61 -13.96 20.81 2.47
N VAL A 62 -13.46 21.11 1.26
CA VAL A 62 -13.39 20.11 0.17
C VAL A 62 -12.22 20.26 -0.82
N GLY A 63 -11.20 21.06 -0.52
CA GLY A 63 -9.95 21.09 -1.31
C GLY A 63 -8.83 20.27 -0.67
N TYR A 64 -8.16 19.41 -1.44
CA TYR A 64 -7.17 18.46 -0.93
C TYR A 64 -5.98 18.32 -1.89
N ALA A 65 -4.76 18.30 -1.35
CA ALA A 65 -3.53 18.04 -2.08
C ALA A 65 -2.65 17.02 -1.35
N GLY A 66 -2.29 15.92 -1.99
CA GLY A 66 -1.33 14.99 -1.41
C GLY A 66 -0.47 14.28 -2.44
N GLY A 67 0.75 13.90 -2.07
CA GLY A 67 1.72 13.33 -3.01
C GLY A 67 1.19 12.07 -3.70
N LEU A 68 0.49 11.19 -2.99
CA LEU A 68 -0.17 10.01 -3.58
C LEU A 68 -1.65 10.30 -3.87
N VAL A 69 -2.36 10.83 -2.88
CA VAL A 69 -3.82 10.95 -2.91
C VAL A 69 -4.32 12.31 -2.44
N GLY A 70 -5.38 12.84 -3.04
CA GLY A 70 -6.05 14.04 -2.54
C GLY A 70 -6.87 13.72 -1.28
N MET A 71 -8.02 13.07 -1.45
CA MET A 71 -8.87 12.61 -0.35
C MET A 71 -9.10 11.10 -0.44
N TYR A 72 -8.81 10.36 0.63
CA TYR A 72 -8.75 8.91 0.54
C TYR A 72 -9.42 8.18 1.72
N PRO A 73 -10.51 7.43 1.48
CA PRO A 73 -11.15 6.53 2.45
C PRO A 73 -10.73 5.06 2.27
N GLY A 74 -9.70 4.79 1.47
CA GLY A 74 -9.25 3.45 1.11
C GLY A 74 -8.03 2.96 1.89
N ARG A 75 -7.42 1.90 1.38
CA ARG A 75 -6.21 1.28 1.91
C ARG A 75 -5.00 1.73 1.10
N LEU A 76 -3.93 2.11 1.78
CA LEU A 76 -2.69 2.55 1.18
C LEU A 76 -1.54 1.71 1.75
N TRP A 77 -0.94 0.86 0.94
CA TRP A 77 0.04 -0.12 1.41
C TRP A 77 1.31 -0.10 0.58
N ASN A 78 2.47 -0.22 1.23
CA ASN A 78 3.79 -0.28 0.59
C ASN A 78 3.97 0.79 -0.49
N SER A 79 3.66 2.05 -0.17
CA SER A 79 3.56 3.11 -1.18
C SER A 79 4.24 4.38 -0.72
N TYR A 80 4.80 5.16 -1.65
CA TYR A 80 5.55 6.34 -1.28
C TYR A 80 5.45 7.51 -2.26
N ALA A 81 5.63 8.73 -1.74
CA ALA A 81 5.74 9.93 -2.57
C ALA A 81 6.97 10.78 -2.22
N THR A 82 7.45 11.51 -3.21
CA THR A 82 8.65 12.37 -3.09
C THR A 82 8.46 13.79 -3.61
N GLY A 83 7.41 14.04 -4.39
CA GLY A 83 7.15 15.36 -4.96
C GLY A 83 6.67 16.37 -3.92
N ASP A 84 7.02 17.63 -4.14
CA ASP A 84 6.50 18.74 -3.35
C ASP A 84 4.97 18.84 -3.48
N VAL A 85 4.32 19.22 -2.39
CA VAL A 85 2.87 19.39 -2.32
C VAL A 85 2.57 20.84 -1.99
N THR A 86 1.73 21.49 -2.81
CA THR A 86 1.24 22.84 -2.54
C THR A 86 -0.29 22.83 -2.55
N TYR A 87 -0.88 23.47 -1.55
CA TYR A 87 -2.32 23.71 -1.49
C TYR A 87 -2.60 25.19 -1.28
N ASP A 88 -3.34 25.78 -2.22
CA ASP A 88 -3.82 27.14 -2.10
C ASP A 88 -5.29 27.19 -1.62
N ARG A 89 -5.61 28.19 -0.81
CA ARG A 89 -6.96 28.37 -0.25
C ARG A 89 -7.21 29.81 0.17
N LEU A 90 -8.47 30.15 0.41
CA LEU A 90 -8.84 31.42 1.06
C LEU A 90 -8.15 31.54 2.43
N ALA A 91 -7.57 32.71 2.74
CA ALA A 91 -6.81 32.94 3.98
C ALA A 91 -7.64 32.70 5.25
N SER A 92 -8.94 33.02 5.21
CA SER A 92 -9.86 32.79 6.32
C SER A 92 -10.25 31.32 6.55
N SER A 93 -9.89 30.40 5.64
CA SER A 93 -10.13 28.98 5.82
C SER A 93 -9.31 28.43 7.01
N LEU A 94 -9.85 27.41 7.67
CA LEU A 94 -9.19 26.74 8.80
C LEU A 94 -8.64 25.35 8.41
N HIS A 95 -8.62 25.03 7.12
CA HIS A 95 -8.28 23.72 6.60
C HIS A 95 -6.87 23.70 6.02
N THR A 96 -6.08 22.69 6.37
CA THR A 96 -4.71 22.51 5.87
C THR A 96 -4.58 21.11 5.30
N TRP A 97 -5.42 20.81 4.30
CA TRP A 97 -5.48 19.50 3.64
C TRP A 97 -4.39 19.33 2.58
N ALA A 98 -3.16 19.57 3.02
CA ALA A 98 -1.94 19.27 2.31
C ALA A 98 -1.12 18.30 3.15
N GLY A 99 -0.68 17.19 2.55
CA GLY A 99 0.18 16.23 3.22
C GLY A 99 1.10 15.52 2.24
N ALA A 100 2.25 15.05 2.70
CA ALA A 100 3.25 14.43 1.82
C ALA A 100 2.71 13.20 1.08
N LEU A 101 1.78 12.46 1.69
CA LEU A 101 1.14 11.30 1.08
C LEU A 101 -0.32 11.58 0.72
N ALA A 102 -1.07 12.18 1.64
CA ALA A 102 -2.50 12.44 1.47
C ALA A 102 -2.86 13.88 1.81
N GLY A 103 -3.72 14.51 1.01
CA GLY A 103 -4.38 15.74 1.47
C GLY A 103 -5.27 15.46 2.68
N GLN A 104 -5.98 14.32 2.65
CA GLN A 104 -6.71 13.78 3.79
C GLN A 104 -6.87 12.26 3.70
N MET A 105 -6.60 11.57 4.82
CA MET A 105 -7.11 10.21 5.06
C MET A 105 -8.32 10.21 5.97
N THR A 106 -9.43 9.65 5.48
CA THR A 106 -10.68 9.63 6.25
C THR A 106 -10.68 8.51 7.31
N THR A 107 -11.65 8.51 8.24
CA THR A 107 -11.71 7.52 9.34
C THR A 107 -11.84 6.06 8.92
N LYS A 108 -12.28 5.79 7.67
CA LYS A 108 -12.36 4.42 7.13
C LYS A 108 -11.11 3.97 6.41
N ALA A 109 -10.16 4.88 6.26
CA ALA A 109 -8.92 4.61 5.56
C ALA A 109 -7.98 3.79 6.45
N SER A 110 -6.98 3.18 5.83
CA SER A 110 -5.84 2.57 6.53
C SER A 110 -4.58 2.81 5.70
N ALA A 111 -3.48 3.14 6.35
CA ALA A 111 -2.18 3.23 5.72
C ALA A 111 -1.18 2.35 6.48
N ASP A 112 -0.37 1.59 5.76
CA ASP A 112 0.69 0.79 6.36
C ASP A 112 1.88 0.64 5.40
N HIS A 113 3.10 0.60 5.92
CA HIS A 113 4.33 0.59 5.13
C HIS A 113 4.36 1.72 4.09
N VAL A 114 3.95 2.92 4.49
CA VAL A 114 3.96 4.10 3.62
C VAL A 114 5.10 5.02 4.00
N TYR A 115 5.67 5.69 3.00
CA TYR A 115 6.88 6.49 3.16
C TYR A 115 6.77 7.81 2.40
N HIS A 116 7.44 8.85 2.86
CA HIS A 116 7.61 10.06 2.08
C HIS A 116 8.99 10.67 2.29
N ALA A 117 9.39 11.52 1.34
CA ALA A 117 10.62 12.30 1.47
C ALA A 117 10.50 13.25 2.66
N LEU A 118 11.54 13.28 3.51
CA LEU A 118 11.61 14.16 4.68
C LEU A 118 11.74 15.64 4.27
N ASP A 119 12.39 15.87 3.14
CA ASP A 119 12.78 17.16 2.58
C ASP A 119 11.90 17.62 1.40
N SER A 120 10.87 16.86 1.02
CA SER A 120 9.82 17.38 0.13
C SER A 120 9.04 18.50 0.82
N ALA A 121 8.86 19.62 0.13
CA ALA A 121 8.14 20.76 0.67
C ALA A 121 6.63 20.48 0.68
N ILE A 122 5.98 20.78 1.81
CA ILE A 122 4.52 20.88 1.89
C ILE A 122 4.20 22.34 2.15
N THR A 123 3.60 23.00 1.16
CA THR A 123 3.34 24.44 1.20
C THR A 123 1.86 24.71 1.23
N LEU A 124 1.44 25.58 2.15
CA LEU A 124 0.11 26.15 2.19
C LEU A 124 0.18 27.60 1.73
N GLU A 125 -0.64 27.94 0.74
CA GLU A 125 -0.75 29.30 0.23
C GLU A 125 -2.14 29.86 0.60
N ALA A 126 -2.16 30.94 1.37
CA ALA A 126 -3.37 31.59 1.85
C ALA A 126 -3.63 32.87 1.05
N TRP A 127 -4.71 32.87 0.27
CA TRP A 127 -5.15 33.97 -0.59
C TRP A 127 -5.98 35.01 0.19
N GLU A 128 -5.58 36.27 0.10
CA GLU A 128 -6.31 37.42 0.65
C GLU A 128 -6.22 38.61 -0.31
N GLY A 129 -7.36 39.04 -0.86
CA GLY A 129 -7.51 40.32 -1.55
C GLY A 129 -6.47 40.60 -2.65
N ASP A 130 -6.17 39.60 -3.49
CA ASP A 130 -5.18 39.60 -4.58
C ASP A 130 -3.71 39.29 -4.19
N SER A 131 -3.47 38.81 -2.97
CA SER A 131 -2.14 38.39 -2.52
C SER A 131 -2.15 37.01 -1.88
N TYR A 132 -0.98 36.35 -1.85
CA TYR A 132 -0.77 35.09 -1.16
C TYR A 132 0.22 35.24 -0.03
N THR A 133 -0.05 34.56 1.08
CA THR A 133 0.92 34.28 2.14
C THR A 133 1.26 32.80 2.14
N THR A 134 2.55 32.48 2.33
CA THR A 134 3.05 31.10 2.26
C THR A 134 3.40 30.59 3.65
N GLN A 135 3.01 29.35 3.95
CA GLN A 135 3.35 28.66 5.18
C GLN A 135 3.87 27.26 4.85
N ALA A 136 5.02 26.88 5.42
CA ALA A 136 5.49 25.50 5.39
C ALA A 136 4.69 24.63 6.37
N LEU A 137 4.29 23.45 5.91
CA LEU A 137 3.62 22.42 6.70
C LEU A 137 4.52 21.18 6.82
N THR A 138 4.15 20.30 7.73
CA THR A 138 4.80 19.00 7.96
C THR A 138 3.74 17.93 8.14
N GLY A 139 4.06 16.69 7.77
CA GLY A 139 3.23 15.51 8.04
C GLY A 139 2.77 14.80 6.79
N ALA A 140 2.49 13.50 6.95
CA ALA A 140 2.09 12.63 5.85
C ALA A 140 0.64 12.87 5.38
N SER A 141 -0.26 13.31 6.26
CA SER A 141 -1.63 13.69 5.91
C SER A 141 -1.94 15.12 6.35
N GLY A 142 -2.72 15.83 5.54
CA GLY A 142 -3.29 17.12 5.93
C GLY A 142 -4.36 17.00 7.01
N SER A 143 -4.69 18.13 7.66
CA SER A 143 -5.55 18.19 8.84
C SER A 143 -6.49 19.42 8.84
N SER A 144 -7.35 19.52 9.86
CA SER A 144 -8.33 20.60 10.04
C SER A 144 -8.59 20.85 11.52
N THR A 145 -8.68 22.12 11.93
CA THR A 145 -9.06 22.46 13.31
C THR A 145 -10.57 22.35 13.56
N LYS A 146 -11.40 22.38 12.51
CA LYS A 146 -12.87 22.22 12.60
C LYS A 146 -13.32 20.75 12.63
N ASN A 147 -12.48 19.83 12.20
CA ASN A 147 -12.81 18.40 12.15
C ASN A 147 -11.53 17.58 12.37
N THR A 148 -11.48 16.90 13.52
CA THR A 148 -10.34 16.07 13.96
C THR A 148 -10.60 14.58 13.80
N SER A 149 -11.77 14.18 13.31
CA SER A 149 -12.14 12.78 13.14
C SER A 149 -11.59 12.24 11.82
N PHE A 150 -10.27 12.09 11.73
CA PHE A 150 -9.57 11.56 10.56
C PHE A 150 -8.44 10.63 11.00
N LEU A 151 -7.99 9.77 10.09
CA LEU A 151 -6.83 8.94 10.36
C LEU A 151 -5.58 9.78 10.13
N THR A 152 -4.75 9.95 11.16
CA THR A 152 -3.38 10.42 10.98
C THR A 152 -2.57 9.31 10.33
N ILE A 153 -1.87 9.61 9.23
CA ILE A 153 -0.84 8.72 8.71
C ILE A 153 0.41 8.94 9.53
N GLU A 154 0.83 7.93 10.26
CA GLU A 154 2.19 7.83 10.78
C GLU A 154 2.97 6.94 9.81
N PRO A 155 3.78 7.50 8.89
CA PRO A 155 4.52 6.69 7.93
C PRO A 155 5.45 5.73 8.67
N ALA A 156 5.66 4.54 8.11
CA ALA A 156 6.52 3.52 8.72
C ALA A 156 7.99 4.01 8.84
N GLY A 157 8.35 5.02 8.04
CA GLY A 157 9.56 5.82 8.19
C GLY A 157 9.56 7.05 7.30
N THR A 158 10.45 8.00 7.59
CA THR A 158 10.81 9.09 6.67
C THR A 158 12.26 8.93 6.26
N PHE A 159 12.53 9.20 4.99
CA PHE A 159 13.87 9.14 4.42
C PHE A 159 14.19 10.49 3.78
N PRO A 160 15.43 10.99 3.88
CA PRO A 160 15.88 12.05 2.98
C PRO A 160 15.64 11.62 1.52
N LEU A 161 15.23 12.54 0.66
CA LEU A 161 14.95 12.26 -0.76
C LEU A 161 16.12 11.55 -1.44
N ALA A 162 17.35 11.94 -1.11
CA ALA A 162 18.57 11.32 -1.63
C ALA A 162 18.66 9.81 -1.30
N GLU A 163 18.14 9.37 -0.17
CA GLU A 163 18.14 7.96 0.25
C GLU A 163 17.01 7.16 -0.43
N MET A 164 15.95 7.81 -0.92
CA MET A 164 14.80 7.17 -1.58
C MET A 164 15.06 6.81 -3.06
N THR A 165 16.32 6.82 -3.50
CA THR A 165 16.72 6.60 -4.90
C THR A 165 17.56 5.34 -5.11
N GLY A 166 18.01 4.70 -4.03
CA GLY A 166 18.99 3.61 -4.07
C GLY A 166 18.46 2.26 -3.58
N ASP A 167 19.28 1.23 -3.75
CA ASP A 167 18.93 -0.16 -3.45
C ASP A 167 18.50 -0.35 -1.99
N SER A 168 19.09 0.35 -1.03
CA SER A 168 18.69 0.25 0.39
C SER A 168 17.23 0.62 0.63
N PHE A 169 16.68 1.57 -0.13
CA PHE A 169 15.26 1.92 -0.02
C PHE A 169 14.38 0.91 -0.76
N ALA A 170 14.84 0.37 -1.89
CA ALA A 170 14.19 -0.75 -2.56
C ALA A 170 14.12 -2.00 -1.65
N ASP A 171 15.20 -2.32 -0.95
CA ASP A 171 15.27 -3.40 0.03
C ASP A 171 14.26 -3.21 1.17
N THR A 172 14.12 -1.98 1.66
CA THR A 172 13.10 -1.64 2.67
C THR A 172 11.70 -1.95 2.16
N LEU A 173 11.36 -1.51 0.94
CA LEU A 173 10.04 -1.76 0.35
C LEU A 173 9.82 -3.24 0.00
N ASN A 174 10.88 -3.97 -0.36
CA ASN A 174 10.82 -5.41 -0.62
C ASN A 174 10.67 -6.23 0.66
N ALA A 175 11.27 -5.79 1.78
CA ALA A 175 11.10 -6.44 3.08
C ALA A 175 9.65 -6.38 3.59
N ASN A 176 8.87 -5.39 3.13
CA ASN A 176 7.46 -5.24 3.49
C ASN A 176 6.52 -6.24 2.80
N MET A 177 6.97 -6.91 1.72
CA MET A 177 6.09 -7.68 0.83
C MET A 177 5.28 -8.76 1.55
N GLN A 178 5.88 -9.48 2.49
CA GLN A 178 5.18 -10.51 3.27
C GLN A 178 4.03 -9.92 4.11
N SER A 179 4.32 -8.82 4.82
CA SER A 179 3.32 -8.14 5.66
C SER A 179 2.17 -7.62 4.82
N VAL A 180 2.49 -7.00 3.69
CA VAL A 180 1.51 -6.46 2.74
C VAL A 180 0.69 -7.57 2.08
N PHE A 181 1.31 -8.70 1.74
CA PHE A 181 0.61 -9.87 1.22
C PHE A 181 -0.40 -10.43 2.23
N ASN A 182 -0.04 -10.51 3.50
CA ASN A 182 -0.98 -10.93 4.56
C ASN A 182 -2.18 -9.96 4.66
N GLN A 183 -1.93 -8.65 4.59
CA GLN A 183 -3.00 -7.65 4.57
C GLN A 183 -3.90 -7.77 3.33
N MET A 184 -3.30 -8.04 2.17
CA MET A 184 -4.03 -8.30 0.94
C MET A 184 -4.91 -9.54 1.08
N ARG A 185 -4.40 -10.63 1.66
CA ARG A 185 -5.18 -11.86 1.92
C ARG A 185 -6.37 -11.57 2.82
N ASP A 186 -6.17 -10.87 3.93
CA ASP A 186 -7.23 -10.51 4.87
C ASP A 186 -8.30 -9.60 4.23
N ALA A 187 -7.90 -8.80 3.25
CA ALA A 187 -8.80 -7.96 2.45
C ALA A 187 -9.37 -8.67 1.20
N SER A 188 -9.08 -9.96 0.99
CA SER A 188 -9.45 -10.73 -0.21
C SER A 188 -8.93 -10.13 -1.52
N LEU A 189 -7.69 -9.64 -1.49
CA LEU A 189 -6.97 -9.03 -2.61
C LEU A 189 -5.76 -9.84 -3.08
N ALA A 190 -5.31 -10.85 -2.33
CA ALA A 190 -4.10 -11.63 -2.64
C ALA A 190 -4.17 -12.34 -4.00
N ASP A 191 -5.38 -12.78 -4.41
CA ASP A 191 -5.59 -13.46 -5.70
C ASP A 191 -5.98 -12.50 -6.84
N VAL A 192 -6.12 -11.20 -6.56
CA VAL A 192 -6.55 -10.20 -7.55
C VAL A 192 -5.37 -9.75 -8.42
N PHE A 193 -4.18 -9.67 -7.84
CA PHE A 193 -2.96 -9.28 -8.52
C PHE A 193 -1.73 -9.80 -7.78
N THR A 194 -0.64 -10.04 -8.52
CA THR A 194 0.66 -10.40 -7.96
C THR A 194 1.49 -9.13 -7.75
N LEU A 195 2.17 -9.02 -6.61
CA LEU A 195 3.10 -7.91 -6.34
C LEU A 195 4.33 -8.00 -7.25
N ARG A 196 4.97 -6.87 -7.53
CA ARG A 196 6.28 -6.79 -8.16
C ARG A 196 7.32 -6.28 -7.19
N THR A 197 8.54 -6.81 -7.26
CA THR A 197 9.64 -6.30 -6.44
C THR A 197 9.98 -4.87 -6.84
N TRP A 198 10.42 -4.10 -5.85
CA TRP A 198 10.99 -2.78 -6.05
C TRP A 198 12.41 -2.90 -6.56
N VAL A 199 12.72 -2.12 -7.59
CA VAL A 199 14.05 -2.04 -8.21
C VAL A 199 14.40 -0.58 -8.46
N VAL A 200 15.70 -0.28 -8.49
CA VAL A 200 16.17 1.04 -8.92
C VAL A 200 16.08 1.14 -10.45
N SER A 201 15.41 2.16 -10.95
CA SER A 201 15.33 2.53 -12.37
C SER A 201 15.41 4.04 -12.49
N ASP A 202 16.35 4.55 -13.29
CA ASP A 202 16.51 5.99 -13.57
C ASP A 202 16.56 6.87 -12.31
N GLY A 203 17.29 6.42 -11.28
CA GLY A 203 17.41 7.14 -10.01
C GLY A 203 16.15 7.14 -9.15
N ARG A 204 15.22 6.22 -9.42
CA ARG A 204 13.97 6.05 -8.65
C ARG A 204 13.80 4.60 -8.25
N VAL A 205 13.11 4.36 -7.15
CA VAL A 205 12.72 3.03 -6.72
C VAL A 205 11.31 2.75 -7.21
N VAL A 206 11.13 1.82 -8.14
CA VAL A 206 9.83 1.56 -8.79
C VAL A 206 9.43 0.09 -8.69
N PRO A 207 8.12 -0.25 -8.63
CA PRO A 207 7.63 -1.62 -8.51
C PRO A 207 7.62 -2.33 -9.87
N ALA A 208 8.77 -2.37 -10.54
CA ALA A 208 8.93 -2.84 -11.91
C ALA A 208 9.83 -4.08 -12.02
N GLY A 209 10.29 -4.62 -10.89
CA GLY A 209 11.06 -5.86 -10.87
C GLY A 209 10.21 -7.10 -11.16
N ASP A 210 10.77 -8.26 -10.83
CA ASP A 210 10.11 -9.54 -11.02
C ASP A 210 8.84 -9.66 -10.17
N PHE A 211 7.98 -10.62 -10.52
CA PHE A 211 6.85 -10.95 -9.66
C PHE A 211 7.37 -11.47 -8.32
N TRP A 212 6.80 -10.93 -7.25
CA TRP A 212 7.04 -11.40 -5.90
C TRP A 212 6.03 -12.50 -5.57
N TYR A 213 6.54 -13.65 -5.14
CA TYR A 213 5.74 -14.76 -4.67
C TYR A 213 6.07 -15.01 -3.21
N ASN A 214 5.03 -15.30 -2.42
CA ASN A 214 5.19 -15.72 -1.04
C ASN A 214 6.04 -17.00 -1.00
N ASP A 215 7.18 -16.94 -0.32
CA ASP A 215 8.09 -18.07 -0.12
C ASP A 215 7.89 -18.75 1.24
N GLN A 216 6.93 -18.25 2.04
CA GLN A 216 6.58 -18.80 3.34
C GLN A 216 5.29 -19.62 3.27
N PRO A 217 5.24 -20.81 3.92
CA PRO A 217 4.00 -21.57 4.06
C PRO A 217 2.87 -20.74 4.69
N ASP A 218 1.66 -20.85 4.14
CA ASP A 218 0.47 -20.35 4.83
C ASP A 218 0.15 -21.28 6.00
N THR A 219 0.43 -20.82 7.23
CA THR A 219 0.18 -21.60 8.44
C THR A 219 -1.30 -21.93 8.66
N GLY A 220 -2.22 -21.17 8.04
CA GLY A 220 -3.66 -21.45 8.09
C GLY A 220 -4.08 -22.72 7.34
N VAL A 221 -3.21 -23.28 6.50
CA VAL A 221 -3.42 -24.58 5.82
C VAL A 221 -3.28 -25.76 6.78
N PHE A 222 -2.52 -25.60 7.87
CA PHE A 222 -2.15 -26.71 8.74
C PHE A 222 -2.97 -26.69 10.04
N ALA A 223 -3.22 -27.88 10.61
CA ALA A 223 -3.94 -28.01 11.88
C ALA A 223 -3.10 -27.46 13.06
N SER A 224 -1.78 -27.66 13.00
CA SER A 224 -0.83 -27.17 14.00
C SER A 224 0.61 -27.22 13.46
N GLY A 225 1.56 -26.80 14.30
CA GLY A 225 3.00 -26.87 14.02
C GLY A 225 3.60 -25.59 13.46
N THR A 226 4.92 -25.52 13.52
CA THR A 226 5.73 -24.43 12.96
C THR A 226 6.57 -24.86 11.76
N GLY A 227 6.47 -26.13 11.36
CA GLY A 227 7.18 -26.69 10.21
C GLY A 227 8.65 -27.02 10.49
N THR A 228 9.07 -27.06 11.76
CA THR A 228 10.42 -27.45 12.16
C THR A 228 10.50 -28.95 12.41
N GLU A 229 11.71 -29.52 12.45
CA GLU A 229 11.91 -30.96 12.70
C GLU A 229 11.23 -31.46 14.00
N ASN A 230 11.24 -30.64 15.05
CA ASN A 230 10.65 -30.99 16.35
C ASN A 230 9.18 -30.56 16.49
N ASP A 231 8.67 -29.79 15.53
CA ASP A 231 7.30 -29.25 15.54
C ASP A 231 6.81 -29.11 14.08
N PRO A 232 6.60 -30.25 13.39
CA PRO A 232 6.24 -30.28 11.98
C PRO A 232 4.84 -29.71 11.76
N TYR A 233 4.59 -29.19 10.57
CA TYR A 233 3.24 -28.82 10.17
C TYR A 233 2.35 -30.06 10.09
N ILE A 234 1.21 -30.04 10.78
CA ILE A 234 0.31 -31.20 10.89
C ILE A 234 -0.87 -31.06 9.93
N ILE A 235 -1.14 -32.12 9.17
CA ILE A 235 -2.31 -32.27 8.29
C ILE A 235 -3.24 -33.34 8.88
N GLU A 236 -4.51 -32.99 9.11
CA GLU A 236 -5.52 -33.88 9.70
C GLU A 236 -6.74 -34.09 8.79
N THR A 237 -6.90 -33.29 7.72
CA THR A 237 -8.07 -33.38 6.83
C THR A 237 -7.70 -33.40 5.35
N ALA A 238 -8.64 -33.91 4.54
CA ALA A 238 -8.53 -33.89 3.07
C ALA A 238 -8.37 -32.47 2.53
N ASP A 239 -9.15 -31.50 3.05
CA ASP A 239 -9.07 -30.10 2.61
C ASP A 239 -7.69 -29.49 2.88
N GLN A 240 -7.07 -29.81 4.03
CA GLN A 240 -5.71 -29.37 4.36
C GLN A 240 -4.68 -30.01 3.43
N MET A 241 -4.83 -31.29 3.11
CA MET A 241 -3.94 -31.98 2.17
C MET A 241 -4.04 -31.40 0.75
N LEU A 242 -5.25 -31.10 0.28
CA LEU A 242 -5.48 -30.46 -1.02
C LEU A 242 -4.89 -29.04 -1.04
N ALA A 243 -5.11 -28.26 0.02
CA ALA A 243 -4.56 -26.91 0.15
C ALA A 243 -3.03 -26.91 0.23
N PHE A 244 -2.42 -27.87 0.94
CA PHE A 244 -0.97 -28.06 0.98
C PHE A 244 -0.41 -28.48 -0.39
N ALA A 245 -1.06 -29.40 -1.11
CA ALA A 245 -0.63 -29.74 -2.46
C ALA A 245 -0.72 -28.53 -3.42
N ALA A 246 -1.73 -27.68 -3.24
CA ALA A 246 -1.93 -26.48 -4.04
C ALA A 246 -1.04 -25.28 -3.63
N SER A 247 -0.43 -25.30 -2.44
CA SER A 247 0.38 -24.18 -1.95
C SER A 247 1.80 -24.16 -2.53
N LEU A 248 2.25 -25.24 -3.16
CA LEU A 248 3.53 -25.26 -3.84
C LEU A 248 3.55 -24.20 -4.95
N GLY A 249 4.62 -23.43 -5.01
CA GLY A 249 4.77 -22.31 -5.95
C GLY A 249 6.22 -22.09 -6.37
N GLU A 250 6.45 -21.15 -7.28
CA GLU A 250 7.78 -20.83 -7.82
C GLU A 250 8.83 -20.55 -6.73
N LYS A 251 8.40 -19.97 -5.60
CA LYS A 251 9.25 -19.67 -4.45
C LYS A 251 8.94 -20.47 -3.18
N LEU A 252 7.95 -21.36 -3.22
CA LEU A 252 7.57 -22.20 -2.07
C LEU A 252 7.55 -23.68 -2.48
N ASN A 253 8.68 -24.35 -2.28
CA ASN A 253 8.83 -25.80 -2.51
C ASN A 253 8.96 -26.60 -1.20
N TYR A 254 8.80 -25.93 -0.06
CA TYR A 254 8.94 -26.48 1.30
C TYR A 254 10.34 -27.00 1.66
N ASP A 255 11.41 -26.57 0.97
CA ASP A 255 12.78 -26.88 1.40
C ASP A 255 13.02 -26.46 2.86
N GLY A 256 13.61 -27.36 3.65
CA GLY A 256 13.85 -27.17 5.09
C GLY A 256 12.61 -27.30 6.00
N TYR A 257 11.40 -27.46 5.47
CA TYR A 257 10.19 -27.67 6.26
C TYR A 257 9.88 -29.15 6.49
N PHE A 258 9.25 -29.42 7.64
CA PHE A 258 8.79 -30.74 8.06
C PHE A 258 7.26 -30.75 8.14
N ILE A 259 6.65 -31.75 7.53
CA ILE A 259 5.20 -31.93 7.45
C ILE A 259 4.88 -33.36 7.89
N ALA A 260 3.82 -33.54 8.68
CA ALA A 260 3.37 -34.84 9.14
C ALA A 260 1.84 -35.01 9.04
N LEU A 261 1.39 -36.25 8.80
CA LEU A 261 -0.03 -36.60 8.94
C LEU A 261 -0.38 -36.83 10.42
N GLY A 262 -1.40 -36.12 10.91
CA GLY A 262 -1.97 -36.32 12.24
C GLY A 262 -3.12 -37.35 12.28
N ALA A 263 -3.62 -37.74 11.12
CA ALA A 263 -4.71 -38.72 10.96
C ALA A 263 -4.62 -39.41 9.59
N ASP A 264 -5.28 -40.56 9.44
CA ASP A 264 -5.50 -41.19 8.14
C ASP A 264 -6.38 -40.28 7.27
N ILE A 265 -5.87 -39.89 6.09
CA ILE A 265 -6.57 -38.98 5.17
C ILE A 265 -7.17 -39.76 4.01
N ASP A 266 -8.51 -39.77 3.92
CA ASP A 266 -9.21 -40.30 2.77
C ASP A 266 -9.36 -39.22 1.69
N LEU A 267 -8.72 -39.44 0.54
CA LEU A 267 -8.77 -38.56 -0.63
C LEU A 267 -9.62 -39.17 -1.77
N SER A 268 -10.32 -40.27 -1.49
CA SER A 268 -11.19 -40.91 -2.48
C SER A 268 -12.30 -39.96 -2.93
N GLY A 269 -12.47 -39.84 -4.25
CA GLY A 269 -13.47 -38.97 -4.86
C GLY A 269 -13.10 -37.48 -4.94
N ALA A 270 -11.94 -37.06 -4.45
CA ALA A 270 -11.40 -35.71 -4.67
C ALA A 270 -10.58 -35.66 -5.98
N ASP A 271 -10.69 -34.56 -6.73
CA ASP A 271 -9.70 -34.23 -7.77
C ASP A 271 -8.43 -33.76 -7.06
N TRP A 272 -7.43 -34.64 -7.00
CA TRP A 272 -6.18 -34.40 -6.28
C TRP A 272 -4.96 -34.59 -7.20
N THR A 273 -4.08 -33.60 -7.22
CA THR A 273 -2.72 -33.73 -7.74
C THR A 273 -1.77 -34.00 -6.57
N PRO A 274 -1.07 -35.15 -6.53
CA PRO A 274 -0.15 -35.45 -5.44
C PRO A 274 0.90 -34.36 -5.25
N VAL A 275 1.27 -34.16 -3.98
CA VAL A 275 2.26 -33.16 -3.56
C VAL A 275 3.55 -33.35 -4.36
N GLY A 276 4.02 -32.29 -5.01
CA GLY A 276 5.24 -32.30 -5.81
C GLY A 276 5.13 -32.91 -7.22
N LEU A 277 3.96 -33.40 -7.65
CA LEU A 277 3.71 -33.87 -9.03
C LEU A 277 3.02 -32.83 -9.93
N GLY A 278 2.75 -31.63 -9.41
CA GLY A 278 2.24 -30.49 -10.19
C GLY A 278 3.34 -29.76 -10.97
N GLU A 279 3.16 -28.45 -11.16
CA GLU A 279 4.16 -27.59 -11.81
C GLU A 279 5.45 -27.44 -10.98
N TYR A 280 5.34 -27.54 -9.65
CA TYR A 280 6.44 -27.33 -8.71
C TYR A 280 6.70 -28.61 -7.91
N GLY A 281 7.98 -28.92 -7.70
CA GLY A 281 8.43 -30.06 -6.91
C GLY A 281 8.38 -29.79 -5.42
N PHE A 282 8.13 -30.83 -4.63
CA PHE A 282 8.25 -30.80 -3.16
C PHE A 282 9.69 -31.14 -2.74
N ALA A 283 10.25 -30.32 -1.85
CA ALA A 283 11.62 -30.46 -1.35
C ALA A 283 11.69 -30.57 0.19
N GLY A 284 10.55 -30.64 0.88
CA GLY A 284 10.51 -30.80 2.34
C GLY A 284 10.65 -32.24 2.81
N THR A 285 10.53 -32.42 4.13
CA THR A 285 10.41 -33.74 4.77
C THR A 285 8.95 -34.03 5.07
N PHE A 286 8.46 -35.19 4.65
CA PHE A 286 7.08 -35.61 4.84
C PHE A 286 7.01 -36.95 5.59
N ASP A 287 6.28 -36.99 6.70
CA ASP A 287 5.98 -38.18 7.50
C ASP A 287 4.49 -38.50 7.38
N GLY A 288 4.11 -39.64 6.81
CA GLY A 288 2.72 -39.96 6.48
C GLY A 288 2.40 -41.44 6.47
#